data_AF-A0A1I5QCG4-F1
#
_entry.id   AF-A0A1I5QCG4-F1
#
_cell.length_a   1.000
_cell.length_b   1.000
_cell.length_c   1.000
_cell.angle_alpha   90.00
_cell.angle_beta   90.00
_cell.angle_gamma   90.00
#
_symmetry.space_group_name_H-M   'P 1'
#
loop_
_entity.id
_entity.type
_entity.pdbx_description
1 polymer ?
#
loop_
_entity_poly.entity_id
_entity_poly.type
_entity_poly.pdbx_seq_one_letter_code
_entity_poly.pdbx_strand_id
1 'polypeptide(L)'
;MNGFIMKRFVGVISAFMLLSCLFGCGSDEGQLTTVALDKNGKITNTIYEDFGEEYYDVTELTQMTEDEISSFNAERLTEKITLDAVDKISDGNAVKMVLKFATPTDYAEFNNTVLYYGTVQDALDRGYSISSDLIDENGLKINSDALEDNKDNHIIITKDRSVFITPYNIVYSSNGVSLKGKKEAVLSSSTSEEIQLILSK
;
A
#
# COMPACT_ATOMS: atom_id res chain seq x y z
N MET A 1 23.59 29.21 -23.45
CA MET A 1 22.26 28.62 -23.19
C MET A 1 22.48 27.13 -23.02
N ASN A 2 22.77 26.70 -21.78
CA ASN A 2 23.00 25.29 -21.49
C ASN A 2 21.65 24.67 -21.12
N GLY A 3 21.15 23.81 -22.00
CA GLY A 3 19.94 23.02 -21.75
C GLY A 3 20.20 22.05 -20.61
N PHE A 4 19.44 22.22 -19.53
CA PHE A 4 19.40 21.28 -18.42
C PHE A 4 18.58 20.07 -18.89
N ILE A 5 19.26 19.00 -19.27
CA ILE A 5 18.66 17.71 -19.58
C ILE A 5 18.15 17.14 -18.26
N MET A 6 16.82 17.18 -18.07
CA MET A 6 16.13 16.54 -16.96
C MET A 6 16.32 15.02 -17.08
N LYS A 7 17.30 14.47 -16.35
CA LYS A 7 17.38 13.03 -16.12
C LYS A 7 16.17 12.67 -15.25
N ARG A 8 15.17 12.04 -15.87
CA ARG A 8 14.07 11.39 -15.16
C ARG A 8 14.71 10.32 -14.28
N PHE A 9 14.88 10.62 -12.99
CA PHE A 9 15.23 9.61 -11.99
C PHE A 9 14.02 8.68 -11.92
N VAL A 10 14.18 7.53 -12.57
CA VAL A 10 13.25 6.41 -12.53
C VAL A 10 13.07 6.05 -11.06
N GLY A 11 11.82 6.09 -10.57
CA GLY A 11 11.49 5.83 -9.16
C GLY A 11 12.11 4.53 -8.69
N VAL A 12 13.00 4.63 -7.70
CA VAL A 12 13.82 3.51 -7.20
C VAL A 12 12.99 2.59 -6.30
N ILE A 13 11.88 3.07 -5.74
CA ILE A 13 10.96 2.24 -4.94
C ILE A 13 10.26 1.17 -5.81
N SER A 14 9.98 1.45 -7.08
CA SER A 14 9.49 0.43 -8.03
C SER A 14 10.56 -0.60 -8.43
N ALA A 15 11.85 -0.35 -8.17
CA ALA A 15 12.95 -1.26 -8.51
C ALA A 15 13.36 -2.18 -7.34
N PHE A 16 13.07 -1.81 -6.10
CA PHE A 16 13.38 -2.64 -4.91
C PHE A 16 12.32 -3.69 -4.58
N MET A 17 11.09 -3.56 -5.09
CA MET A 17 9.99 -4.51 -4.83
C MET A 17 10.07 -5.82 -5.64
N LEU A 18 11.20 -6.12 -6.28
CA LEU A 18 11.30 -7.16 -7.31
C LEU A 18 12.01 -8.46 -6.91
N LEU A 19 12.40 -8.68 -5.65
CA LEU A 19 13.01 -9.97 -5.29
C LEU A 19 12.78 -10.46 -3.86
N SER A 20 11.55 -10.43 -3.36
CA SER A 20 11.16 -11.15 -2.13
C SER A 20 10.35 -12.41 -2.46
N CYS A 21 10.76 -13.17 -3.48
CA CYS A 21 10.25 -14.53 -3.72
C CYS A 21 11.19 -15.57 -3.08
N LEU A 22 11.27 -15.57 -1.74
CA LEU A 22 11.77 -16.73 -1.02
C LEU A 22 10.73 -17.15 0.01
N PHE A 23 9.96 -18.17 -0.36
CA PHE A 23 9.17 -18.95 0.57
C PHE A 23 10.10 -19.61 1.59
N GLY A 24 10.28 -18.96 2.74
CA GLY A 24 10.78 -19.59 3.95
C GLY A 24 9.66 -20.40 4.60
N CYS A 25 9.56 -21.70 4.27
CA CYS A 25 8.79 -22.65 5.04
C CYS A 25 9.56 -22.92 6.35
N GLY A 26 9.18 -22.24 7.43
CA GLY A 26 9.80 -22.43 8.73
C GLY A 26 9.35 -21.31 9.68
N SER A 27 8.55 -21.70 10.67
CA SER A 27 8.09 -20.93 11.82
C SER A 27 8.98 -19.74 12.25
N ASP A 28 8.74 -18.59 11.65
CA ASP A 28 8.81 -17.23 12.21
C ASP A 28 7.96 -16.38 11.26
N GLU A 29 6.88 -15.76 11.75
CA GLU A 29 6.08 -14.84 10.95
C GLU A 29 6.95 -13.60 10.67
N GLY A 30 7.70 -13.63 9.56
CA GLY A 30 8.47 -12.48 9.09
C GLY A 30 7.59 -11.24 9.09
N GLN A 31 8.13 -10.12 9.58
CA GLN A 31 7.39 -8.88 9.67
C GLN A 31 7.04 -8.43 8.23
N LEU A 32 5.74 -8.37 7.92
CA LEU A 32 5.26 -8.02 6.59
C LEU A 32 5.12 -6.50 6.44
N THR A 33 5.49 -5.97 5.29
CA THR A 33 5.21 -4.57 4.94
C THR A 33 3.70 -4.31 4.99
N THR A 34 3.31 -3.23 5.66
CA THR A 34 1.92 -2.85 5.90
C THR A 34 1.60 -1.47 5.37
N VAL A 35 0.39 -1.29 4.86
CA VAL A 35 -0.22 -0.03 4.47
C VAL A 35 -1.48 0.16 5.32
N ALA A 36 -1.40 1.06 6.31
CA ALA A 36 -2.51 1.33 7.21
C ALA A 36 -3.21 2.64 6.83
N LEU A 37 -4.51 2.58 6.55
CA LEU A 37 -5.34 3.74 6.24
C LEU A 37 -6.15 4.17 7.48
N ASP A 38 -6.16 5.47 7.75
CA ASP A 38 -7.10 6.06 8.70
C ASP A 38 -8.41 6.50 8.02
N LYS A 39 -9.40 6.90 8.83
CA LYS A 39 -10.72 7.34 8.33
C LYS A 39 -10.66 8.58 7.45
N ASN A 40 -9.59 9.37 7.55
CA ASN A 40 -9.38 10.59 6.78
C ASN A 40 -8.55 10.34 5.50
N GLY A 41 -8.16 9.09 5.24
CA GLY A 41 -7.33 8.72 4.10
C GLY A 41 -5.83 8.95 4.30
N LYS A 42 -5.37 9.27 5.51
CA LYS A 42 -3.93 9.29 5.80
C LYS A 42 -3.40 7.87 5.84
N ILE A 43 -2.17 7.69 5.37
CA ILE A 43 -1.52 6.38 5.30
C ILE A 43 -0.30 6.37 6.20
N THR A 44 -0.17 5.30 6.98
CA THR A 44 1.09 4.90 7.60
C THR A 44 1.59 3.65 6.89
N ASN A 45 2.70 3.77 6.17
CA ASN A 45 3.36 2.64 5.53
C ASN A 45 4.52 2.19 6.41
N THR A 46 4.45 0.97 6.94
CA THR A 46 5.56 0.36 7.69
C THR A 46 6.21 -0.68 6.80
N ILE A 47 7.42 -0.39 6.36
CA ILE A 47 8.23 -1.22 5.48
C ILE A 47 9.15 -2.05 6.36
N TYR A 48 9.17 -3.36 6.11
CA TYR A 48 10.11 -4.29 6.72
C TYR A 48 10.97 -4.90 5.61
N GLU A 49 12.27 -4.62 5.67
CA GLU A 49 13.26 -5.14 4.73
C GLU A 49 14.30 -5.92 5.53
N ASP A 50 14.52 -7.18 5.17
CA ASP A 50 15.68 -7.95 5.63
C ASP A 50 16.67 -8.02 4.48
N PHE A 51 17.74 -7.24 4.60
CA PHE A 51 18.74 -7.13 3.56
C PHE A 51 19.63 -8.39 3.45
N GLY A 52 19.55 -9.33 4.38
CA GLY A 52 20.27 -10.62 4.39
C GLY A 52 21.80 -10.51 4.51
N GLU A 53 22.40 -9.39 4.13
CA GLU A 53 23.84 -9.19 3.93
C GLU A 53 24.32 -7.91 4.64
N GLU A 54 25.48 -7.99 5.32
CA GLU A 54 26.03 -6.89 6.17
C GLU A 54 26.47 -5.64 5.40
N TYR A 55 26.52 -5.68 4.07
CA TYR A 55 26.96 -4.52 3.27
C TYR A 55 25.86 -3.48 3.03
N TYR A 56 24.62 -3.74 3.42
CA TYR A 56 23.54 -2.76 3.28
C TYR A 56 23.64 -1.69 4.37
N ASP A 57 24.06 -0.49 3.97
CA ASP A 57 24.12 0.66 4.87
C ASP A 57 22.73 1.29 5.02
N VAL A 58 22.10 1.01 6.17
CA VAL A 58 20.83 1.61 6.58
C VAL A 58 20.88 3.14 6.54
N THR A 59 22.05 3.74 6.75
CA THR A 59 22.25 5.19 6.65
C THR A 59 22.07 5.68 5.22
N GLU A 60 22.65 4.97 4.25
CA GLU A 60 22.53 5.32 2.83
C GLU A 60 21.07 5.18 2.37
N LEU A 61 20.41 4.09 2.74
CA LEU A 61 18.98 3.89 2.45
C LEU A 61 18.13 5.00 3.05
N THR A 62 18.39 5.37 4.30
CA THR A 62 17.67 6.46 4.99
C THR A 62 17.87 7.78 4.25
N GLN A 63 19.11 8.13 3.90
CA GLN A 63 19.42 9.37 3.18
C GLN A 63 18.74 9.41 1.80
N MET A 64 18.77 8.29 1.06
CA MET A 64 18.08 8.19 -0.23
C MET A 64 16.57 8.41 -0.09
N THR A 65 15.94 7.79 0.91
CA THR A 65 14.52 7.99 1.20
C THR A 65 14.22 9.44 1.57
N GLU A 66 15.03 10.07 2.43
CA GLU A 66 14.88 11.47 2.81
C GLU A 66 15.01 12.41 1.62
N ASP A 67 15.97 12.17 0.72
CA ASP A 67 16.18 12.96 -0.48
C ASP A 67 14.99 12.84 -1.46
N GLU A 68 14.41 11.65 -1.61
CA GLU A 68 13.22 11.42 -2.43
C GLU A 68 11.98 12.09 -1.83
N ILE A 69 11.77 11.97 -0.52
CA ILE A 69 10.69 12.66 0.21
C ILE A 69 10.83 14.19 0.06
N SER A 70 12.04 14.71 0.24
CA SER A 70 12.34 16.13 0.09
C SER A 70 12.01 16.61 -1.33
N SER A 71 12.45 15.86 -2.35
CA SER A 71 12.16 16.16 -3.76
C SER A 71 10.66 16.13 -4.05
N PHE A 72 9.93 15.13 -3.55
CA PHE A 72 8.49 15.03 -3.70
C PHE A 72 7.76 16.20 -3.03
N ASN A 73 8.13 16.56 -1.81
CA ASN A 73 7.49 17.65 -1.08
C ASN A 73 7.83 19.04 -1.66
N ALA A 74 8.99 19.22 -2.29
CA ALA A 74 9.43 20.51 -2.85
C ALA A 74 8.49 21.06 -3.93
N GLU A 75 7.79 20.19 -4.66
CA GLU A 75 6.84 20.57 -5.71
C GLU A 75 5.42 20.86 -5.18
N ARG A 76 5.22 20.85 -3.85
CA ARG A 76 3.89 20.88 -3.22
C ARG A 76 3.75 22.03 -2.23
N LEU A 77 2.52 22.52 -2.06
CA LEU A 77 2.22 23.66 -1.18
C LEU A 77 2.36 23.33 0.31
N THR A 78 2.20 22.06 0.67
CA THR A 78 2.34 21.55 2.04
C THR A 78 3.11 20.25 2.00
N GLU A 79 3.78 19.93 3.10
CA GLU A 79 4.36 18.60 3.30
C GLU A 79 3.27 17.52 3.12
N LYS A 80 3.57 16.51 2.30
CA LYS A 80 2.69 15.38 2.01
C LYS A 80 3.22 14.05 2.52
N ILE A 81 4.55 13.92 2.59
CA ILE A 81 5.22 12.72 3.04
C ILE A 81 6.18 13.07 4.16
N THR A 82 6.20 12.26 5.21
CA THR A 82 7.15 12.40 6.32
C THR A 82 7.79 11.04 6.60
N LEU A 83 9.11 11.00 6.75
CA LEU A 83 9.81 9.86 7.34
C LEU A 83 9.66 9.94 8.86
N ASP A 84 8.92 9.02 9.45
CA ASP A 84 8.57 9.06 10.88
C ASP A 84 9.57 8.29 11.76
N ALA A 85 10.04 7.14 11.28
CA ALA A 85 11.00 6.30 12.01
C ALA A 85 11.83 5.43 11.08
N VAL A 86 13.07 5.17 11.48
CA VAL A 86 13.93 4.12 10.93
C VAL A 86 14.58 3.39 12.10
N ASP A 87 14.24 2.11 12.26
CA ASP A 87 14.73 1.26 13.35
C ASP A 87 15.44 0.03 12.79
N LYS A 88 16.57 -0.35 13.38
CA LYS A 88 17.14 -1.70 13.21
C LYS A 88 16.41 -2.67 14.14
N ILE A 89 15.96 -3.82 13.63
CA ILE A 89 15.01 -4.69 14.34
C ILE A 89 15.67 -5.94 14.95
N SER A 90 16.96 -6.15 14.73
CA SER A 90 17.72 -7.25 15.32
C SER A 90 19.22 -6.91 15.34
N ASP A 91 20.04 -7.77 15.92
CA ASP A 91 21.51 -7.74 15.78
C ASP A 91 21.98 -8.01 14.32
N GLY A 92 21.04 -8.25 13.39
CA GLY A 92 21.27 -8.41 11.95
C GLY A 92 20.90 -7.16 11.13
N ASN A 93 20.67 -7.36 9.83
CA ASN A 93 20.47 -6.26 8.86
C ASN A 93 18.99 -5.95 8.56
N ALA A 94 18.07 -6.36 9.44
CA ALA A 94 16.66 -6.04 9.27
C ALA A 94 16.37 -4.59 9.65
N VAL A 95 15.66 -3.88 8.78
CA VAL A 95 15.27 -2.48 8.96
C VAL A 95 13.76 -2.34 8.93
N LYS A 96 13.24 -1.55 9.86
CA LYS A 96 11.88 -1.04 9.87
C LYS A 96 11.92 0.42 9.47
N MET A 97 11.18 0.78 8.42
CA MET A 97 11.02 2.16 8.01
C MET A 97 9.54 2.54 8.06
N VAL A 98 9.21 3.70 8.63
CA VAL A 98 7.83 4.18 8.74
C VAL A 98 7.70 5.49 7.98
N LEU A 99 6.89 5.47 6.92
CA LEU A 99 6.52 6.66 6.16
C LEU A 99 5.06 7.02 6.42
N LYS A 100 4.79 8.31 6.56
CA LYS A 100 3.44 8.85 6.66
C LYS A 100 3.10 9.62 5.38
N PHE A 101 1.93 9.36 4.83
CA PHE A 101 1.42 10.04 3.64
C PHE A 101 0.11 10.76 3.98
N ALA A 102 -0.05 11.97 3.47
CA ALA A 102 -1.23 12.78 3.72
C ALA A 102 -2.49 12.23 3.04
N THR A 103 -2.36 11.59 1.88
CA THR A 103 -3.48 11.04 1.11
C THR A 103 -3.11 9.75 0.36
N PRO A 104 -4.11 8.97 -0.12
CA PRO A 104 -3.87 7.82 -1.00
C PRO A 104 -3.23 8.21 -2.34
N THR A 105 -3.52 9.41 -2.84
CA THR A 105 -2.90 9.95 -4.05
C THR A 105 -1.41 10.21 -3.85
N ASP A 106 -1.03 10.82 -2.72
CA ASP A 106 0.39 11.04 -2.41
C ASP A 106 1.16 9.71 -2.32
N TYR A 107 0.55 8.69 -1.72
CA TYR A 107 1.11 7.34 -1.67
C TYR A 107 1.25 6.72 -3.06
N ALA A 108 0.20 6.78 -3.88
CA ALA A 108 0.18 6.20 -5.23
C ALA A 108 1.24 6.85 -6.14
N GLU A 109 1.35 8.18 -6.09
CA GLU A 109 2.32 8.95 -6.89
C GLU A 109 3.76 8.66 -6.46
N PHE A 110 4.04 8.63 -5.15
CA PHE A 110 5.38 8.38 -4.62
C PHE A 110 5.87 6.97 -4.93
N ASN A 111 5.00 5.96 -4.74
CA ASN A 111 5.37 4.56 -4.97
C ASN A 111 5.17 4.12 -6.43
N ASN A 112 4.67 5.01 -7.29
CA ASN A 112 4.32 4.71 -8.69
C ASN A 112 3.41 3.47 -8.82
N THR A 113 2.35 3.45 -7.98
CA THR A 113 1.36 2.37 -7.91
C THR A 113 -0.05 2.92 -8.06
N VAL A 114 -1.06 2.04 -7.98
CA VAL A 114 -2.45 2.44 -7.89
C VAL A 114 -2.91 2.26 -6.46
N LEU A 115 -3.46 3.32 -5.89
CA LEU A 115 -4.22 3.26 -4.65
C LEU A 115 -5.33 4.31 -4.67
N TYR A 116 -6.57 3.86 -4.55
CA TYR A 116 -7.75 4.69 -4.37
C TYR A 116 -8.45 4.34 -3.06
N TYR A 117 -8.94 5.35 -2.37
CA TYR A 117 -9.80 5.22 -1.21
C TYR A 117 -10.88 6.31 -1.23
N GLY A 118 -12.14 5.89 -1.16
CA GLY A 118 -13.32 6.74 -1.22
C GLY A 118 -14.58 5.90 -1.10
N THR A 119 -15.75 6.41 -1.47
CA THR A 119 -16.97 5.59 -1.52
C THR A 119 -17.04 4.75 -2.79
N VAL A 120 -17.84 3.68 -2.77
CA VAL A 120 -18.13 2.86 -3.96
C VAL A 120 -18.78 3.73 -5.06
N GLN A 121 -19.74 4.58 -4.69
CA GLN A 121 -20.38 5.52 -5.62
C GLN A 121 -19.37 6.50 -6.22
N ASP A 122 -18.50 7.08 -5.39
CA ASP A 122 -17.42 7.96 -5.83
C ASP A 122 -16.45 7.29 -6.81
N ALA A 123 -16.18 6.00 -6.62
CA ALA A 123 -15.33 5.22 -7.51
C ALA A 123 -16.00 5.03 -8.87
N LEU A 124 -17.27 4.66 -8.88
CA LEU A 124 -18.08 4.51 -10.10
C LEU A 124 -18.16 5.82 -10.88
N ASP A 125 -18.40 6.94 -10.19
CA ASP A 125 -18.49 8.27 -10.80
C ASP A 125 -17.16 8.72 -11.43
N ARG A 126 -16.03 8.21 -10.90
CA ARG A 126 -14.67 8.41 -11.44
C ARG A 126 -14.31 7.42 -12.55
N GLY A 127 -15.20 6.49 -12.90
CA GLY A 127 -15.02 5.52 -13.97
C GLY A 127 -14.31 4.23 -13.55
N TYR A 128 -14.12 3.98 -12.25
CA TYR A 128 -13.67 2.66 -11.80
C TYR A 128 -14.77 1.62 -11.99
N SER A 129 -14.38 0.42 -12.42
CA SER A 129 -15.26 -0.74 -12.45
C SER A 129 -15.19 -1.51 -11.13
N ILE A 130 -16.35 -1.76 -10.52
CA ILE A 130 -16.43 -2.65 -9.35
C ILE A 130 -16.58 -4.08 -9.85
N SER A 131 -15.71 -4.97 -9.38
CA SER A 131 -15.73 -6.37 -9.81
C SER A 131 -17.01 -7.08 -9.33
N SER A 132 -17.66 -7.85 -10.20
CA SER A 132 -18.76 -8.74 -9.81
C SER A 132 -18.26 -10.04 -9.15
N ASP A 133 -16.94 -10.24 -9.09
CA ASP A 133 -16.30 -11.41 -8.48
C ASP A 133 -15.81 -11.16 -7.05
N LEU A 134 -16.14 -10.01 -6.45
CA LEU A 134 -15.87 -9.78 -5.03
C LEU A 134 -16.67 -10.76 -4.19
N ILE A 135 -16.06 -11.26 -3.12
CA ILE A 135 -16.64 -12.24 -2.21
C ILE A 135 -16.77 -11.69 -0.80
N ASP A 136 -17.82 -12.10 -0.09
CA ASP A 136 -17.99 -11.85 1.34
C ASP A 136 -17.17 -12.84 2.20
N GLU A 137 -17.32 -12.75 3.53
CA GLU A 137 -16.65 -13.65 4.49
C GLU A 137 -17.03 -15.15 4.31
N ASN A 138 -18.17 -15.43 3.67
CA ASN A 138 -18.67 -16.78 3.40
C ASN A 138 -18.27 -17.27 2.00
N GLY A 139 -17.54 -16.46 1.21
CA GLY A 139 -17.17 -16.77 -0.17
C GLY A 139 -18.31 -16.54 -1.17
N LEU A 140 -19.40 -15.87 -0.78
CA LEU A 140 -20.51 -15.55 -1.67
C LEU A 140 -20.17 -14.31 -2.49
N LYS A 141 -20.41 -14.40 -3.81
CA LYS A 141 -20.17 -13.28 -4.72
C LYS A 141 -21.14 -12.14 -4.46
N ILE A 142 -20.64 -10.92 -4.57
CA ILE A 142 -21.46 -9.72 -4.59
C ILE A 142 -22.46 -9.78 -5.75
N ASN A 143 -23.72 -9.46 -5.48
CA ASN A 143 -24.77 -9.34 -6.49
C ASN A 143 -25.16 -7.86 -6.64
N SER A 144 -26.03 -7.56 -7.62
CA SER A 144 -26.43 -6.18 -7.92
C SER A 144 -27.10 -5.47 -6.75
N ASP A 145 -27.97 -6.17 -6.00
CA ASP A 145 -28.67 -5.60 -4.84
C ASP A 145 -27.68 -5.26 -3.72
N ALA A 146 -26.76 -6.17 -3.42
CA ALA A 146 -25.70 -5.95 -2.44
C ALA A 146 -24.78 -4.80 -2.86
N LEU A 147 -24.43 -4.69 -4.15
CA LEU A 147 -23.63 -3.57 -4.63
C LEU A 147 -24.36 -2.23 -4.46
N GLU A 148 -25.67 -2.20 -4.74
CA GLU A 148 -26.52 -1.02 -4.52
C GLU A 148 -26.53 -0.61 -3.04
N ASP A 149 -26.72 -1.57 -2.14
CA ASP A 149 -26.72 -1.35 -0.68
C ASP A 149 -25.37 -0.86 -0.14
N ASN A 150 -24.29 -1.14 -0.88
CA ASN A 150 -22.91 -0.78 -0.53
C ASN A 150 -22.40 0.47 -1.28
N LYS A 151 -23.23 1.22 -2.02
CA LYS A 151 -22.77 2.42 -2.76
C LYS A 151 -22.12 3.50 -1.88
N ASP A 152 -22.66 3.70 -0.70
CA ASP A 152 -22.14 4.66 0.26
C ASP A 152 -21.00 4.09 1.13
N ASN A 153 -20.70 2.80 1.00
CA ASN A 153 -19.62 2.16 1.74
C ASN A 153 -18.28 2.58 1.16
N HIS A 154 -17.22 2.50 1.97
CA HIS A 154 -15.88 2.81 1.49
C HIS A 154 -15.36 1.67 0.63
N ILE A 155 -14.49 1.99 -0.32
CA ILE A 155 -13.75 1.02 -1.12
C ILE A 155 -12.28 1.41 -1.20
N ILE A 156 -11.42 0.40 -1.11
CA ILE A 156 -10.00 0.49 -1.48
C ILE A 156 -9.84 -0.23 -2.82
N ILE A 157 -9.19 0.42 -3.79
CA ILE A 157 -8.78 -0.19 -5.06
C ILE A 157 -7.27 -0.01 -5.18
N THR A 158 -6.52 -1.10 -5.30
CA THR A 158 -5.06 -1.05 -5.23
C THR A 158 -4.37 -2.07 -6.12
N LYS A 159 -3.17 -1.73 -6.60
CA LYS A 159 -2.22 -2.69 -7.19
C LYS A 159 -1.14 -3.14 -6.21
N ASP A 160 -1.06 -2.47 -5.07
CA ASP A 160 -0.16 -2.83 -3.98
C ASP A 160 -0.55 -4.18 -3.37
N ARG A 161 0.46 -5.02 -3.08
CA ARG A 161 0.30 -6.40 -2.59
C ARG A 161 0.75 -6.58 -1.13
N SER A 162 1.06 -5.49 -0.45
CA SER A 162 1.36 -5.43 0.98
C SER A 162 0.14 -5.84 1.82
N VAL A 163 0.33 -5.94 3.13
CA VAL A 163 -0.78 -6.12 4.06
C VAL A 163 -1.51 -4.79 4.25
N PHE A 164 -2.83 -4.78 4.07
CA PHE A 164 -3.64 -3.58 4.26
C PHE A 164 -4.34 -3.60 5.62
N ILE A 165 -4.17 -2.54 6.40
CA ILE A 165 -4.94 -2.28 7.62
C ILE A 165 -5.94 -1.18 7.32
N THR A 166 -7.21 -1.51 7.43
CA THR A 166 -8.32 -0.69 6.93
C THR A 166 -9.03 0.06 8.07
N PRO A 167 -9.60 1.25 7.81
CA PRO A 167 -10.26 2.04 8.85
C PRO A 167 -11.59 1.42 9.32
N TYR A 168 -12.24 0.66 8.44
CA TYR A 168 -13.55 0.04 8.63
C TYR A 168 -13.49 -1.48 8.39
N ASN A 169 -14.55 -2.21 8.71
CA ASN A 169 -14.54 -3.66 8.55
C ASN A 169 -14.62 -4.01 7.06
N ILE A 170 -13.83 -4.97 6.60
CA ILE A 170 -13.89 -5.49 5.23
C ILE A 170 -15.14 -6.36 5.12
N VAL A 171 -16.03 -6.01 4.18
CA VAL A 171 -17.29 -6.72 3.93
C VAL A 171 -17.28 -7.49 2.61
N TYR A 172 -16.51 -7.01 1.63
CA TYR A 172 -16.20 -7.76 0.41
C TYR A 172 -14.74 -7.58 0.04
N SER A 173 -14.13 -8.61 -0.54
CA SER A 173 -12.76 -8.56 -1.04
C SER A 173 -12.62 -9.27 -2.38
N SER A 174 -11.57 -8.93 -3.12
CA SER A 174 -11.19 -9.69 -4.30
C SER A 174 -10.76 -11.11 -3.95
N ASN A 175 -10.97 -12.03 -4.89
CA ASN A 175 -10.58 -13.43 -4.71
C ASN A 175 -9.06 -13.55 -4.43
N GLY A 176 -8.69 -14.48 -3.54
CA GLY A 176 -7.32 -14.73 -3.12
C GLY A 176 -6.79 -13.77 -2.05
N VAL A 177 -7.57 -12.77 -1.62
CA VAL A 177 -7.27 -11.97 -0.42
C VAL A 177 -7.50 -12.82 0.83
N SER A 178 -6.51 -12.87 1.72
CA SER A 178 -6.62 -13.56 3.01
C SER A 178 -6.88 -12.56 4.13
N LEU A 179 -8.01 -12.69 4.81
CA LEU A 179 -8.40 -11.78 5.90
C LEU A 179 -7.82 -12.25 7.24
N LYS A 180 -7.19 -11.33 7.97
CA LYS A 180 -6.68 -11.53 9.33
C LYS A 180 -7.56 -10.73 10.30
N GLY A 181 -8.69 -11.31 10.68
CA GLY A 181 -9.74 -10.58 11.40
C GLY A 181 -10.50 -9.63 10.47
N LYS A 182 -11.14 -8.59 11.02
CA LYS A 182 -12.13 -7.78 10.28
C LYS A 182 -11.55 -6.61 9.49
N LYS A 183 -10.32 -6.20 9.78
CA LYS A 183 -9.74 -4.95 9.24
C LYS A 183 -8.38 -5.13 8.59
N GLU A 184 -7.84 -6.33 8.59
CA GLU A 184 -6.52 -6.62 8.04
C GLU A 184 -6.64 -7.60 6.89
N ALA A 185 -6.03 -7.27 5.76
CA ALA A 185 -6.07 -8.05 4.53
C ALA A 185 -4.65 -8.29 3.99
N VAL A 186 -4.28 -9.56 3.84
CA VAL A 186 -3.06 -9.98 3.17
C VAL A 186 -3.35 -10.14 1.68
N LEU A 187 -2.74 -9.27 0.87
CA LEU A 187 -3.07 -9.12 -0.55
C LEU A 187 -2.14 -9.91 -1.50
N SER A 188 -1.01 -10.41 -0.99
CA SER A 188 0.07 -11.03 -1.77
C SER A 188 -0.36 -12.23 -2.61
N SER A 189 -1.35 -13.00 -2.16
CA SER A 189 -1.87 -14.19 -2.84
C SER A 189 -3.00 -13.91 -3.83
N SER A 190 -3.51 -12.68 -3.94
CA SER A 190 -4.57 -12.39 -4.91
C SER A 190 -4.06 -12.53 -6.34
N THR A 191 -4.88 -13.06 -7.24
CA THR A 191 -4.57 -13.15 -8.67
C THR A 191 -5.15 -11.99 -9.47
N SER A 192 -5.89 -11.09 -8.83
CA SER A 192 -6.51 -9.93 -9.49
C SER A 192 -5.44 -8.91 -9.89
N GLU A 193 -5.59 -8.29 -11.06
CA GLU A 193 -4.73 -7.19 -11.49
C GLU A 193 -4.89 -5.96 -10.60
N GLU A 194 -6.13 -5.67 -10.19
CA GLU A 194 -6.48 -4.64 -9.21
C GLU A 194 -7.29 -5.29 -8.10
N ILE A 195 -6.82 -5.13 -6.87
CA ILE A 195 -7.45 -5.67 -5.68
C ILE A 195 -8.42 -4.64 -5.14
N GLN A 196 -9.66 -5.07 -4.90
CA GLN A 196 -10.73 -4.25 -4.37
C GLN A 196 -11.17 -4.79 -3.01
N LEU A 197 -11.31 -3.90 -2.03
CA LEU A 197 -11.84 -4.18 -0.70
C LEU A 197 -12.99 -3.20 -0.43
N ILE A 198 -14.22 -3.70 -0.32
CA ILE A 198 -15.35 -2.88 0.16
C ILE A 198 -15.37 -2.96 1.68
N LEU A 199 -15.49 -1.81 2.32
CA LEU A 199 -15.45 -1.65 3.77
C LEU A 199 -16.78 -1.10 4.29
N SER A 200 -17.18 -1.48 5.49
CA SER A 200 -18.37 -0.95 6.14
C SER A 200 -18.34 0.59 6.29
N LYS A 201 -19.50 1.18 6.55
CA LYS A 201 -19.59 2.56 7.05
C LYS A 201 -18.96 2.70 8.45
#